data_AF-A0A7T8GLJ9-F1
#
_entry.id   AF-A0A7T8GLJ9-F1
#
_cell.length_a   1.000
_cell.length_b   1.000
_cell.length_c   1.000
_cell.angle_alpha   90.00
_cell.angle_beta   90.00
_cell.angle_gamma   90.00
#
_symmetry.space_group_name_H-M   'P 1'
#
loop_
_entity.id
_entity.type
_entity.pdbx_description
1 polymer ?
#
loop_
_entity_poly.entity_id
_entity_poly.type
_entity_poly.pdbx_seq_one_letter_code
_entity_poly.pdbx_strand_id
1 'polypeptide(L)' 'MRKFSRSRPPTNSLNDRILTWKKEDIPVELRTAFRRQKPPSITVWAGATSDGKRAPLIFVEEGVKVDQAVFYTFFPR' A
#
# COMPACT_ATOMS: atom_id res chain seq x y z
N MET A 1 10.61 12.51 -25.73
CA MET A 1 9.33 13.13 -25.31
C MET A 1 8.20 12.26 -25.87
N ARG A 2 7.58 11.36 -25.08
CA ARG A 2 6.48 10.51 -25.55
C ARG A 2 5.16 11.12 -25.08
N LYS A 3 4.37 11.64 -26.02
CA LYS A 3 2.97 12.02 -25.77
C LYS A 3 2.20 10.72 -25.52
N PHE A 4 1.73 10.51 -24.29
CA PHE A 4 0.82 9.40 -24.00
C PHE A 4 -0.49 9.64 -24.75
N SER A 5 -0.86 8.65 -25.56
CA SER A 5 -2.14 8.54 -26.28
C SER A 5 -3.32 8.71 -25.32
N ARG A 6 -4.49 9.11 -25.85
CA ARG A 6 -5.80 9.29 -25.17
C ARG A 6 -6.36 8.03 -24.44
N SER A 7 -5.55 7.01 -24.23
CA SER A 7 -5.81 5.94 -23.27
C SER A 7 -5.63 6.46 -21.86
N ARG A 8 -6.50 6.05 -20.92
CA ARG A 8 -6.46 6.43 -19.50
C ARG A 8 -5.02 6.44 -18.95
N PRO A 9 -4.64 7.45 -18.15
CA PRO A 9 -3.28 7.52 -17.62
C PRO A 9 -2.96 6.26 -16.80
N PRO A 10 -1.71 5.78 -16.84
CA PRO A 10 -1.32 4.59 -16.08
C PRO A 10 -1.61 4.81 -14.60
N THR A 11 -2.40 3.91 -14.02
CA THR A 11 -2.70 3.88 -12.60
C THR A 11 -1.78 2.90 -11.89
N ASN A 12 -1.40 3.21 -10.67
CA ASN A 12 -0.73 2.27 -9.79
C ASN A 12 -1.77 1.28 -9.25
N SER A 13 -1.58 -0.02 -9.55
CA SER A 13 -2.50 -1.09 -9.16
C SER A 13 -2.66 -1.28 -7.64
N LEU A 14 -1.75 -0.74 -6.83
CA LEU A 14 -1.80 -0.86 -5.36
C LEU A 14 -2.67 0.20 -4.69
N ASN A 15 -2.83 1.36 -5.32
CA ASN A 15 -3.48 2.51 -4.68
C ASN A 15 -4.40 3.31 -5.61
N ASP A 16 -4.64 2.81 -6.83
CA ASP A 16 -5.45 3.43 -7.89
C ASP A 16 -5.01 4.86 -8.26
N ARG A 17 -3.83 5.30 -7.80
CA ARG A 17 -3.36 6.66 -8.05
C ARG A 17 -2.84 6.78 -9.47
N ILE A 18 -3.14 7.92 -10.08
CA ILE A 18 -2.62 8.28 -11.39
C ILE A 18 -1.14 8.64 -11.26
N LEU A 19 -0.32 7.98 -12.07
CA LEU A 19 1.08 8.35 -12.22
C LEU A 19 1.18 9.59 -13.11
N THR A 20 1.58 10.72 -12.53
CA THR A 20 1.82 11.96 -13.26
C THR A 20 3.03 12.71 -12.67
N TRP A 21 3.68 13.53 -13.49
CA TRP A 21 4.77 14.42 -13.08
C TRP A 21 4.26 15.79 -12.62
N LYS A 22 3.09 16.22 -13.11
CA LYS A 22 2.47 17.50 -12.79
C LYS A 22 0.99 17.32 -12.49
N LYS A 23 0.47 18.10 -11.53
CA LYS A 23 -0.94 18.05 -11.13
C LYS A 23 -1.86 18.54 -12.25
N GLU A 24 -1.38 19.48 -13.06
CA GLU A 24 -2.10 20.09 -14.17
C GLU A 24 -2.43 19.06 -15.26
N ASP A 25 -1.60 18.02 -15.40
CA ASP A 25 -1.76 16.94 -16.37
C ASP A 25 -2.84 15.92 -15.96
N ILE A 26 -3.36 16.00 -14.73
CA ILE A 26 -4.45 15.13 -14.25
C ILE A 26 -5.80 15.77 -14.62
N PRO A 27 -6.67 15.08 -15.39
CA PRO A 27 -8.05 15.50 -15.61
C PRO A 27 -8.76 15.79 -14.29
N VAL A 28 -9.58 16.85 -14.25
CA VAL A 28 -10.19 17.33 -12.99
C VAL A 28 -11.02 16.23 -12.31
N GLU A 29 -11.70 15.39 -13.10
CA GLU A 29 -12.53 14.28 -12.63
C GLU A 29 -11.71 13.18 -11.95
N LEU A 30 -10.41 13.10 -12.23
CA LEU A 30 -9.51 12.06 -11.73
C LEU A 30 -8.53 12.55 -10.66
N ARG A 31 -8.57 13.85 -10.32
CA ARG A 31 -7.77 14.42 -9.22
C ARG A 31 -8.20 13.90 -7.85
N THR A 32 -9.43 13.40 -7.75
CA THR A 32 -9.99 12.81 -6.53
C THR A 32 -10.20 11.32 -6.77
N ALA A 33 -9.38 10.49 -6.14
CA ALA A 33 -9.52 9.04 -6.18
C ALA A 33 -10.15 8.56 -4.87
N PHE A 34 -11.42 8.12 -4.94
CA PHE A 34 -12.03 7.38 -3.85
C PHE A 34 -11.62 5.92 -3.97
N ARG A 35 -10.88 5.41 -2.98
CA ARG A 35 -10.44 4.03 -2.95
C ARG A 35 -11.68 3.13 -2.81
N ARG A 36 -12.09 2.48 -3.90
CA ARG A 36 -13.21 1.51 -3.91
C ARG A 36 -12.76 0.10 -3.53
N GLN A 37 -11.47 -0.18 -3.62
CA GLN A 37 -10.89 -1.51 -3.49
C GLN A 37 -10.09 -1.67 -2.19
N LYS A 38 -10.79 -1.73 -1.06
CA LYS A 38 -10.22 -2.46 0.07
C LYS A 38 -11.22 -3.55 0.44
N PRO A 39 -11.21 -4.70 -0.25
CA PRO A 39 -11.95 -5.85 0.26
C PRO A 39 -11.50 -6.11 1.71
N PRO A 40 -12.39 -6.62 2.58
CA PRO A 40 -12.02 -6.98 3.93
C PRO A 40 -10.72 -7.81 3.93
N SER A 41 -9.67 -7.27 4.55
CA SER A 41 -8.32 -7.81 4.46
C SER A 41 -7.66 -7.79 5.84
N ILE A 42 -7.03 -8.89 6.22
CA ILE A 42 -6.23 -8.99 7.44
C ILE A 42 -4.76 -8.85 7.06
N THR A 43 -4.03 -7.98 7.75
CA THR A 43 -2.57 -7.86 7.59
C THR A 43 -1.89 -8.65 8.70
N VAL A 44 -0.91 -9.48 8.33
CA VAL A 44 -0.14 -10.30 9.27
C VAL A 44 1.35 -10.06 9.06
N TRP A 45 2.07 -9.82 10.15
CA TRP A 45 3.53 -9.82 10.17
C TRP A 45 4.01 -11.12 10.81
N ALA A 46 4.94 -11.80 10.15
CA ALA A 46 5.49 -13.06 10.62
C ALA A 46 6.99 -12.91 10.88
N GLY A 47 7.47 -13.30 12.06
CA GLY A 47 8.90 -13.45 12.29
C GLY A 47 9.42 -14.71 11.59
N ALA A 48 10.48 -14.61 10.78
CA ALA A 48 11.08 -15.78 10.16
C ALA A 48 12.03 -16.50 11.15
N THR A 49 11.83 -17.80 11.35
CA THR A 49 12.66 -18.65 12.22
C THR A 49 13.41 -19.67 11.37
N SER A 50 14.72 -19.83 11.60
CA SER A 50 15.56 -20.78 10.84
C SER A 50 15.50 -22.21 11.39
N ASP A 51 15.02 -22.38 12.62
CA ASP A 51 14.98 -23.66 13.34
C ASP A 51 13.68 -24.43 13.15
N GLY A 52 12.80 -23.97 12.25
CA GLY A 52 11.50 -24.57 11.99
C GLY A 52 10.50 -24.45 13.15
N LYS A 53 10.85 -23.73 14.22
CA LYS A 53 9.90 -23.45 15.31
C LYS A 53 8.87 -22.43 14.87
N ARG A 54 7.74 -22.41 15.59
CA ARG A 54 6.61 -21.54 15.27
C ARG A 54 7.03 -20.07 15.23
N ALA A 55 6.99 -19.50 14.04
CA ALA A 55 7.10 -18.07 13.79
C ALA A 55 6.03 -17.29 14.58
N PRO A 56 6.39 -16.21 15.28
CA PRO A 56 5.38 -15.32 15.85
C PRO A 56 4.60 -14.65 14.71
N LEU A 57 3.27 -14.77 14.77
CA LEU A 57 2.35 -14.09 13.85
C LEU A 57 1.68 -12.94 14.59
N ILE A 58 1.70 -11.77 13.96
CA ILE A 58 1.21 -10.54 14.54
C ILE A 58 0.14 -9.99 13.63
N PHE A 59 -1.07 -10.00 14.13
CA PHE A 59 -2.23 -9.47 13.44
C PHE A 59 -2.21 -7.94 13.58
N VAL A 60 -2.10 -7.26 12.45
CA VAL A 60 -2.09 -5.80 12.40
C VAL A 60 -3.53 -5.34 12.21
N GLU A 61 -3.99 -4.50 13.14
CA GLU A 61 -5.32 -3.91 13.07
C GLU A 61 -5.51 -3.10 11.78
N GLU A 62 -6.76 -3.04 11.32
CA GLU A 62 -7.08 -2.32 10.10
C GLU A 62 -6.71 -0.83 10.22
N GLY A 63 -5.93 -0.34 9.25
CA GLY A 63 -5.56 1.07 9.16
C GLY A 63 -4.26 1.42 9.90
N VAL A 64 -3.73 0.51 10.71
CA VAL A 64 -2.41 0.66 11.31
C VAL A 64 -1.34 0.56 10.22
N LYS A 65 -0.51 1.60 10.13
CA LYS A 65 0.72 1.56 9.34
C LYS A 65 1.84 1.08 10.24
N VAL A 66 2.45 -0.04 9.90
CA VAL A 66 3.61 -0.55 10.64
C VAL A 66 4.81 0.31 10.30
N ASP A 67 5.34 0.99 11.31
CA ASP A 67 6.62 1.70 11.28
C ASP A 67 7.60 1.08 12.29
N GLN A 68 8.76 1.71 12.49
CA GLN A 68 9.78 1.22 13.42
C GLN A 68 9.27 1.16 14.86
N ALA A 69 8.49 2.13 15.32
CA ALA A 69 7.98 2.16 16.69
C ALA A 69 6.99 1.02 16.91
N VAL A 70 6.04 0.84 15.99
CA VAL A 70 5.09 -0.27 16.01
C VAL A 70 5.82 -1.61 15.96
N PHE A 71 6.86 -1.74 15.14
CA PHE A 71 7.66 -2.95 15.05
C PHE A 71 8.35 -3.32 16.38
N TYR A 72 8.96 -2.37 17.08
CA TYR A 72 9.67 -2.65 18.33
C TYR A 72 8.75 -2.99 19.51
N THR A 73 7.47 -2.57 19.48
CA THR A 73 6.46 -3.04 20.44
C THR A 73 6.29 -4.56 20.37
N PHE A 74 6.42 -5.11 19.16
CA PHE A 74 6.17 -6.50 18.87
C PHE A 74 7.43 -7.37 18.88
N PHE A 75 8.55 -6.79 18.48
CA PHE A 75 9.86 -7.43 18.45
C PHE A 75 10.86 -6.57 19.26
N PRO A 76 10.78 -6.61 20.59
CA PRO A 76 11.77 -5.95 21.44
C PRO A 76 13.15 -6.58 21.19
N ARG A 77 14.19 -5.75 21.24
CA ARG A 77 15.58 -6.20 21.13
C ARG A 77 16.07 -6.93 22.37
#